data_AF-A0A536ALC6-F1
#
_entry.id   AF-A0A536ALC6-F1
#
_cell.length_a   1.000
_cell.length_b   1.000
_cell.length_c   1.000
_cell.angle_alpha   90.00
_cell.angle_beta   90.00
_cell.angle_gamma   90.00
#
_symmetry.space_group_name_H-M   'P 1'
#
loop_
_entity.id
_entity.type
_entity.pdbx_description
1 polymer ?
#
loop_
_entity_poly.entity_id
_entity_poly.type
_entity_poly.pdbx_seq_one_letter_code
_entity_poly.pdbx_strand_id
1 'polypeptide(L)'
;MKGIDVLKFQLNGSFNLISERMERLTDEEWNTRAMPGTSKLGFILWHASRILDWTLNSAFQGAPEVADRAPWRERFPREAAYGAGIGDAVADRAIDSITRADGIAYLDDVKAAFMEWLGRQTDQTLDAVPPLKANQEARPGYLDPPVWAEVASLDGLPMWQILARPCVSHVRVHMGEHDVLYNALRAGAPSPRG
;
A
#
# COMPACT_ATOMS: atom_id res chain seq x y z
N MET A 1 14.28 -19.55 16.20
CA MET A 1 13.64 -18.48 15.41
C MET A 1 12.52 -19.11 14.62
N LYS A 2 11.29 -18.61 14.75
CA LYS A 2 10.12 -19.13 14.04
C LYS A 2 9.91 -18.38 12.72
N GLY A 3 9.17 -18.97 11.78
CA GLY A 3 8.88 -18.33 10.48
C GLY A 3 8.15 -16.99 10.64
N ILE A 4 7.20 -16.94 11.58
CA ILE A 4 6.49 -15.73 11.96
C ILE A 4 7.41 -14.60 12.46
N ASP A 5 8.53 -14.90 13.13
CA ASP A 5 9.44 -13.88 13.65
C ASP A 5 10.14 -13.15 12.48
N VAL A 6 10.51 -13.90 11.44
CA VAL A 6 11.11 -13.34 10.21
C VAL A 6 10.08 -12.49 9.46
N LEU A 7 8.84 -12.95 9.33
CA LEU A 7 7.77 -12.17 8.70
C LEU A 7 7.48 -10.89 9.47
N LYS A 8 7.40 -10.95 10.81
CA LYS A 8 7.25 -9.77 11.67
C LYS A 8 8.36 -8.74 11.45
N PHE A 9 9.61 -9.20 11.36
CA PHE A 9 10.74 -8.33 11.06
C PHE A 9 10.60 -7.67 9.68
N GLN A 10 10.29 -8.45 8.63
CA GLN A 10 10.16 -7.93 7.27
C GLN A 10 8.98 -6.96 7.09
N LEU A 11 7.85 -7.24 7.75
CA LEU A 11 6.66 -6.37 7.70
C LEU A 11 6.92 -5.06 8.42
N ASN A 12 7.54 -5.08 9.61
CA ASN A 12 7.98 -3.85 10.28
C ASN A 12 8.94 -3.05 9.39
N GLY A 13 9.89 -3.72 8.73
CA GLY A 13 10.77 -3.09 7.75
C GLY A 13 10.00 -2.41 6.60
N SER A 14 8.91 -3.02 6.13
CA SER A 14 8.08 -2.47 5.06
C SER A 14 7.36 -1.19 5.50
N PHE A 15 6.76 -1.18 6.70
CA PHE A 15 6.19 0.04 7.29
C PHE A 15 7.22 1.16 7.45
N ASN A 16 8.41 0.84 7.98
CA ASN A 16 9.47 1.82 8.18
C ASN A 16 9.95 2.40 6.85
N LEU A 17 10.16 1.56 5.83
CA LEU A 17 10.57 2.02 4.50
C LEU A 17 9.57 3.03 3.90
N ILE A 18 8.27 2.79 4.06
CA ILE A 18 7.23 3.71 3.57
C ILE A 18 7.26 5.01 4.39
N SER A 19 7.26 4.93 5.73
CA SER A 19 7.26 6.09 6.64
C SER A 19 8.45 7.02 6.38
N GLU A 20 9.67 6.47 6.32
CA GLU A 20 10.90 7.23 6.08
C GLU A 20 10.84 8.02 4.76
N ARG A 21 10.20 7.46 3.73
CA ARG A 21 10.04 8.14 2.43
C ARG A 21 8.95 9.20 2.49
N MET A 22 7.82 8.94 3.14
CA MET A 22 6.78 9.94 3.35
C MET A 22 7.32 11.14 4.16
N GLU A 23 8.14 10.90 5.18
CA GLU A 23 8.74 11.94 6.00
C GLU A 23 9.78 12.78 5.23
N ARG A 24 10.48 12.18 4.26
CA ARG A 24 11.53 12.83 3.46
C ARG A 24 10.99 13.77 2.38
N LEU A 25 9.78 13.53 1.87
CA LEU A 25 9.16 14.36 0.83
C LEU A 25 8.69 15.71 1.41
N THR A 26 8.74 16.76 0.59
CA THR A 26 7.92 17.95 0.82
C THR A 26 6.47 17.71 0.33
N ASP A 27 5.55 18.60 0.73
CA ASP A 27 4.15 18.52 0.27
C ASP A 27 4.01 18.81 -1.24
N GLU A 28 4.94 19.56 -1.82
CA GLU A 28 5.03 19.77 -3.27
C GLU A 28 5.54 18.51 -3.97
N GLU A 29 6.62 17.90 -3.48
CA GLU A 29 7.17 16.67 -4.04
C GLU A 29 6.16 15.52 -3.99
N TRP A 30 5.34 15.45 -2.92
CA TRP A 30 4.24 14.49 -2.78
C TRP A 30 3.31 14.47 -4.00
N ASN A 31 2.96 15.64 -4.52
CA ASN A 31 2.04 15.81 -5.64
C ASN A 31 2.72 15.87 -7.02
N THR A 32 4.03 15.65 -7.09
CA THR A 32 4.79 15.86 -8.32
C THR A 32 5.15 14.54 -9.01
N ARG A 33 5.05 14.54 -10.35
CA ARG A 33 5.60 13.49 -11.21
C ARG A 33 7.03 13.87 -11.59
N ALA A 34 7.97 12.94 -11.39
CA ALA A 34 9.36 13.17 -11.81
C ALA A 34 9.50 13.25 -13.34
N MET A 35 8.72 12.44 -14.07
CA MET A 35 8.73 12.37 -15.53
C MET A 35 7.30 12.14 -16.08
N PRO A 36 7.02 12.52 -17.33
CA PRO A 36 5.77 12.14 -17.99
C PRO A 36 5.58 10.62 -18.02
N GLY A 37 4.35 10.15 -17.76
CA GLY A 37 4.00 8.73 -17.77
C GLY A 37 4.39 7.93 -16.53
N THR A 38 5.01 8.55 -15.51
CA THR A 38 5.30 7.90 -14.21
C THR A 38 4.37 8.41 -13.13
N SER A 39 4.00 7.58 -12.16
CA SER A 39 3.18 7.95 -11.00
C SER A 39 3.73 9.16 -10.22
N LYS A 40 2.85 9.92 -9.56
CA LYS A 40 3.25 10.91 -8.55
C LYS A 40 3.97 10.20 -7.41
N LEU A 41 4.96 10.84 -6.78
CA LEU A 41 5.72 10.22 -5.68
C LEU A 41 4.80 9.79 -4.52
N GLY A 42 3.82 10.63 -4.16
CA GLY A 42 2.83 10.30 -3.14
C GLY A 42 1.96 9.09 -3.49
N PHE A 43 1.69 8.86 -4.79
CA PHE A 43 0.90 7.70 -5.23
C PHE A 43 1.58 6.39 -4.90
N ILE A 44 2.88 6.29 -5.13
CA ILE A 44 3.64 5.07 -4.89
C ILE A 44 3.62 4.72 -3.39
N LEU A 45 3.79 5.72 -2.53
CA LEU A 45 3.77 5.54 -1.08
C LEU A 45 2.37 5.23 -0.55
N TRP A 46 1.35 5.95 -1.03
CA TRP A 46 -0.06 5.67 -0.71
C TRP A 46 -0.46 4.26 -1.15
N HIS A 47 -0.13 3.86 -2.39
CA HIS A 47 -0.41 2.53 -2.92
C HIS A 47 0.22 1.43 -2.07
N ALA A 48 1.48 1.60 -1.66
CA ALA A 48 2.15 0.65 -0.77
C ALA A 48 1.40 0.50 0.58
N SER A 49 0.92 1.61 1.16
CA SER A 49 0.07 1.58 2.37
C SER A 49 -1.27 0.87 2.12
N ARG A 50 -1.90 1.12 0.98
CA ARG A 50 -3.16 0.48 0.58
C ARG A 50 -3.02 -1.02 0.38
N ILE A 51 -1.90 -1.50 -0.16
CA ILE A 51 -1.61 -2.94 -0.29
C ILE A 51 -1.55 -3.62 1.09
N LEU A 52 -0.95 -2.96 2.08
CA LEU A 52 -0.90 -3.47 3.46
C LEU A 52 -2.30 -3.55 4.08
N ASP A 53 -3.11 -2.49 3.92
CA ASP A 53 -4.48 -2.45 4.41
C ASP A 53 -5.37 -3.52 3.74
N TRP A 54 -5.34 -3.58 2.40
CA TRP A 54 -6.05 -4.57 1.60
C TRP A 54 -5.68 -6.00 2.02
N THR A 55 -4.39 -6.29 2.15
CA THR A 55 -3.94 -7.64 2.49
C THR A 55 -4.53 -8.09 3.84
N LEU A 56 -4.51 -7.20 4.82
CA LEU A 56 -5.03 -7.53 6.15
C LEU A 56 -6.56 -7.66 6.17
N ASN A 57 -7.25 -6.58 5.79
CA ASN A 57 -8.67 -6.45 6.07
C ASN A 57 -9.49 -7.16 5.01
N SER A 58 -9.11 -7.01 3.75
CA SER A 58 -9.83 -7.62 2.64
C SER A 58 -9.33 -9.03 2.38
N ALA A 59 -8.06 -9.21 2.00
CA ALA A 59 -7.59 -10.53 1.57
C ALA A 59 -7.74 -11.60 2.65
N PHE A 60 -7.41 -11.29 3.91
CA PHE A 60 -7.47 -12.28 4.99
C PHE A 60 -8.79 -12.28 5.77
N GLN A 61 -9.31 -11.11 6.13
CA GLN A 61 -10.42 -11.03 7.08
C GLN A 61 -11.81 -10.86 6.44
N GLY A 62 -11.90 -10.49 5.16
CA GLY A 62 -13.19 -10.14 4.54
C GLY A 62 -13.92 -9.00 5.25
N ALA A 63 -13.16 -8.11 5.90
CA ALA A 63 -13.63 -7.01 6.73
C ALA A 63 -13.44 -5.65 6.04
N PRO A 64 -14.14 -4.59 6.49
CA PRO A 64 -13.84 -3.23 6.07
C PRO A 64 -12.38 -2.86 6.36
N GLU A 65 -11.75 -2.21 5.39
CA GLU A 65 -10.38 -1.73 5.46
C GLU A 65 -10.27 -0.50 6.37
N VAL A 66 -9.06 -0.12 6.75
CA VAL A 66 -8.82 1.16 7.43
C VAL A 66 -9.29 2.31 6.53
N ALA A 67 -9.12 2.20 5.21
CA ALA A 67 -9.65 3.14 4.22
C ALA A 67 -11.18 3.32 4.28
N ASP A 68 -11.93 2.35 4.82
CA ASP A 68 -13.39 2.44 4.96
C ASP A 68 -13.83 3.18 6.24
N ARG A 69 -12.88 3.56 7.11
CA ARG A 69 -13.13 4.27 8.37
C ARG A 69 -13.06 5.77 8.16
N ALA A 70 -13.73 6.53 9.04
CA ALA A 70 -13.44 7.96 9.13
C ALA A 70 -12.02 8.17 9.70
N PRO A 71 -11.25 9.17 9.23
CA PRO A 71 -11.63 10.15 8.19
C PRO A 71 -11.38 9.67 6.74
N TRP A 72 -10.71 8.54 6.54
CA TRP A 72 -10.19 8.09 5.24
C TRP A 72 -11.26 7.85 4.18
N ARG A 73 -12.41 7.30 4.57
CA ARG A 73 -13.54 7.03 3.68
C ARG A 73 -14.05 8.28 2.95
N GLU A 74 -13.92 9.44 3.58
CA GLU A 74 -14.37 10.72 3.04
C GLU A 74 -13.32 11.35 2.11
N ARG A 75 -12.07 10.89 2.19
CA ARG A 75 -10.93 11.44 1.47
C ARG A 75 -10.54 10.59 0.26
N PHE A 76 -10.58 9.27 0.37
CA PHE A 76 -10.15 8.40 -0.71
C PHE A 76 -11.26 8.17 -1.75
N PRO A 77 -10.95 8.32 -3.06
CA PRO A 77 -11.87 7.94 -4.11
C PRO A 77 -12.11 6.43 -4.07
N ARG A 78 -13.37 6.01 -3.99
CA ARG A 78 -13.73 4.59 -3.84
C ARG A 78 -13.29 3.76 -5.04
N GLU A 79 -13.35 4.34 -6.22
CA GLU A 79 -12.92 3.73 -7.48
C GLU A 79 -11.40 3.48 -7.54
N ALA A 80 -10.60 4.08 -6.65
CA ALA A 80 -9.17 3.81 -6.60
C ALA A 80 -8.83 2.48 -5.93
N ALA A 81 -9.79 1.82 -5.25
CA ALA A 81 -9.58 0.56 -4.56
C ALA A 81 -8.27 0.59 -3.72
N TYR A 82 -7.34 -0.32 -3.98
CA TYR A 82 -5.99 -0.34 -3.40
C TYR A 82 -4.90 0.20 -4.35
N GLY A 83 -5.28 0.83 -5.47
CA GLY A 83 -4.37 1.50 -6.39
C GLY A 83 -3.81 0.65 -7.53
N ALA A 84 -4.27 -0.59 -7.68
CA ALA A 84 -3.85 -1.48 -8.76
C ALA A 84 -4.94 -1.62 -9.83
N GLY A 85 -4.56 -1.74 -11.10
CA GLY A 85 -5.50 -1.89 -12.22
C GLY A 85 -6.35 -0.64 -12.51
N ILE A 86 -5.97 0.53 -11.97
CA ILE A 86 -6.69 1.80 -12.15
C ILE A 86 -5.99 2.70 -13.18
N GLY A 87 -6.76 3.58 -13.81
CA GLY A 87 -6.22 4.56 -14.77
C GLY A 87 -5.56 5.77 -14.11
N ASP A 88 -4.65 6.43 -14.84
CA ASP A 88 -3.86 7.57 -14.35
C ASP A 88 -4.69 8.68 -13.70
N ALA A 89 -5.85 9.01 -14.27
CA ALA A 89 -6.72 10.05 -13.74
C ALA A 89 -7.32 9.68 -12.37
N VAL A 90 -7.54 8.39 -12.11
CA VAL A 90 -8.01 7.91 -10.79
C VAL A 90 -6.85 7.93 -9.80
N ALA A 91 -5.67 7.49 -10.24
CA ALA A 91 -4.45 7.52 -9.44
C ALA A 91 -4.07 8.94 -9.00
N ASP A 92 -4.17 9.92 -9.91
CA ASP A 92 -3.93 11.33 -9.59
C ASP A 92 -4.94 11.87 -8.58
N ARG A 93 -6.23 11.59 -8.77
CA ARG A 93 -7.27 12.01 -7.81
C ARG A 93 -7.08 11.44 -6.42
N ALA A 94 -6.57 10.21 -6.31
CA ALA A 94 -6.33 9.59 -5.01
C ALA A 94 -5.27 10.34 -4.19
N ILE A 95 -4.34 11.02 -4.86
CA ILE A 95 -3.27 11.79 -4.21
C ILE A 95 -3.63 13.26 -4.07
N ASP A 96 -4.34 13.82 -5.04
CA ASP A 96 -4.84 15.19 -4.92
C ASP A 96 -5.88 15.35 -3.79
N SER A 97 -6.49 14.25 -3.33
CA SER A 97 -7.47 14.26 -2.24
C SER A 97 -6.87 14.19 -0.83
N ILE A 98 -5.56 14.02 -0.70
CA ILE A 98 -4.87 13.91 0.60
C ILE A 98 -3.55 14.66 0.63
N THR A 99 -3.21 15.17 1.80
CA THR A 99 -1.87 15.70 2.04
C THR A 99 -0.87 14.57 2.33
N ARG A 100 0.42 14.88 2.24
CA ARG A 100 1.49 13.98 2.72
C ARG A 100 1.31 13.61 4.19
N ALA A 101 0.90 14.57 5.03
CA ALA A 101 0.60 14.33 6.45
C ALA A 101 -0.56 13.36 6.64
N ASP A 102 -1.61 13.45 5.81
CA ASP A 102 -2.71 12.49 5.81
C ASP A 102 -2.23 11.09 5.41
N GLY A 103 -1.30 11.00 4.45
CA GLY A 103 -0.66 9.74 4.06
C GLY A 103 0.09 9.07 5.22
N ILE A 104 0.84 9.85 6.00
CA ILE A 104 1.55 9.36 7.20
C ILE A 104 0.55 8.87 8.25
N ALA A 105 -0.44 9.70 8.58
CA ALA A 105 -1.46 9.33 9.57
C ALA A 105 -2.25 8.08 9.15
N TYR A 106 -2.54 7.93 7.86
CA TYR A 106 -3.17 6.72 7.35
C TYR A 106 -2.26 5.49 7.47
N LEU A 107 -0.97 5.61 7.16
CA LEU A 107 -0.01 4.52 7.33
C LEU A 107 0.08 4.08 8.81
N ASP A 108 0.04 5.03 9.75
CA ASP A 108 0.04 4.73 11.19
C ASP A 108 -1.20 3.94 11.62
N ASP A 109 -2.39 4.33 11.15
CA ASP A 109 -3.63 3.59 11.41
C ASP A 109 -3.58 2.17 10.84
N VAL A 110 -3.03 2.01 9.63
CA VAL A 110 -2.82 0.70 9.01
C VAL A 110 -1.82 -0.12 9.83
N LYS A 111 -0.70 0.47 10.25
CA LYS A 111 0.32 -0.20 11.07
C LYS A 111 -0.24 -0.69 12.39
N ALA A 112 -1.03 0.14 13.07
CA ALA A 112 -1.67 -0.24 14.33
C ALA A 112 -2.57 -1.47 14.15
N ALA A 113 -3.48 -1.44 13.18
CA ALA A 113 -4.37 -2.56 12.89
C ALA A 113 -3.60 -3.83 12.48
N PHE A 114 -2.57 -3.67 11.66
CA PHE A 114 -1.76 -4.78 11.17
C PHE A 114 -0.96 -5.45 12.29
N MET A 115 -0.33 -4.67 13.16
CA MET A 115 0.48 -5.20 14.27
C MET A 115 -0.39 -5.85 15.34
N GLU A 116 -1.59 -5.33 15.59
CA GLU A 116 -2.57 -5.98 16.47
C GLU A 116 -2.97 -7.36 15.92
N TRP A 117 -3.29 -7.45 14.62
CA TRP A 117 -3.61 -8.73 13.99
C TRP A 117 -2.42 -9.69 14.01
N LEU A 118 -1.22 -9.21 13.68
CA LEU A 118 0.00 -10.00 13.60
C LEU A 118 0.46 -10.53 14.96
N GLY A 119 0.15 -9.80 16.04
CA GLY A 119 0.36 -10.22 17.42
C GLY A 119 -0.40 -11.49 17.81
N ARG A 120 -1.50 -11.79 17.11
CA ARG A 120 -2.37 -12.96 17.35
C ARG A 120 -2.06 -14.17 16.47
N GLN A 121 -1.11 -14.04 15.53
CA GLN A 121 -0.78 -15.11 14.58
C GLN A 121 0.24 -16.09 15.14
N THR A 122 0.26 -17.29 14.56
CA THR A 122 1.23 -18.37 14.80
C THR A 122 1.72 -18.90 13.45
N ASP A 123 2.79 -19.70 13.42
CA ASP A 123 3.23 -20.33 12.15
C ASP A 123 2.09 -21.13 11.51
N GLN A 124 1.31 -21.88 12.31
CA GLN A 124 0.19 -22.68 11.82
C GLN A 124 -0.94 -21.83 11.23
N THR A 125 -1.26 -20.66 11.82
CA THR A 125 -2.31 -19.80 11.23
C THR A 125 -1.85 -19.18 9.92
N LEU A 126 -0.54 -18.96 9.75
CA LEU A 126 0.03 -18.41 8.52
C LEU A 126 0.10 -19.41 7.36
N ASP A 127 0.02 -20.72 7.65
CA ASP A 127 -0.10 -21.77 6.64
C ASP A 127 -1.53 -21.92 6.09
N ALA A 128 -2.52 -21.30 6.74
CA ALA A 128 -3.89 -21.34 6.25
C ALA A 128 -4.05 -20.58 4.92
N VAL A 129 -4.92 -21.09 4.05
CA VAL A 129 -5.30 -20.43 2.79
C VAL A 129 -6.55 -19.59 3.06
N PRO A 130 -6.46 -18.24 2.98
CA PRO A 130 -7.62 -17.39 3.15
C PRO A 130 -8.55 -17.48 1.93
N PRO A 131 -9.86 -17.29 2.09
CA PRO A 131 -10.80 -17.26 0.98
C PRO A 131 -10.73 -15.93 0.22
N LEU A 132 -9.56 -15.61 -0.38
CA LEU A 132 -9.21 -14.32 -0.97
C LEU A 132 -10.28 -13.77 -1.91
N LYS A 133 -10.71 -14.58 -2.88
CA LYS A 133 -11.72 -14.15 -3.86
C LYS A 133 -13.06 -13.83 -3.20
N ALA A 134 -13.56 -14.72 -2.35
CA ALA A 134 -14.83 -14.55 -1.66
C ALA A 134 -14.80 -13.32 -0.74
N ASN A 135 -13.69 -13.09 -0.05
CA ASN A 135 -13.50 -11.91 0.79
C ASN A 135 -13.56 -10.58 0.01
N GLN A 136 -13.26 -10.59 -1.29
CA GLN A 136 -13.34 -9.41 -2.15
C GLN A 136 -14.71 -9.19 -2.79
N GLU A 137 -15.61 -10.19 -2.78
CA GLU A 137 -16.95 -10.08 -3.40
C GLU A 137 -17.79 -8.96 -2.79
N ALA A 138 -17.62 -8.69 -1.49
CA ALA A 138 -18.32 -7.62 -0.78
C ALA A 138 -17.75 -6.21 -1.07
N ARG A 139 -16.67 -6.09 -1.87
CA ARG A 139 -15.96 -4.84 -2.11
C ARG A 139 -16.17 -4.36 -3.55
N PRO A 140 -16.96 -3.30 -3.78
CA PRO A 140 -17.18 -2.75 -5.11
C PRO A 140 -15.86 -2.42 -5.81
N GLY A 141 -15.71 -2.89 -7.06
CA GLY A 141 -14.52 -2.65 -7.89
C GLY A 141 -13.37 -3.65 -7.70
N TYR A 142 -13.34 -4.46 -6.64
CA TYR A 142 -12.19 -5.33 -6.34
C TYR A 142 -12.16 -6.58 -7.23
N LEU A 143 -13.31 -6.97 -7.78
CA LEU A 143 -13.45 -8.04 -8.76
C LEU A 143 -13.57 -7.52 -10.19
N ASP A 144 -13.43 -6.22 -10.41
CA ASP A 144 -13.39 -5.68 -11.77
C ASP A 144 -12.18 -6.28 -12.49
N PRO A 145 -12.29 -6.68 -13.77
CA PRO A 145 -11.26 -7.44 -14.46
C PRO A 145 -9.82 -6.88 -14.35
N PRO A 146 -9.56 -5.57 -14.54
CA PRO A 146 -8.21 -5.04 -14.42
C PRO A 146 -7.68 -5.03 -12.98
N VAL A 147 -8.54 -4.90 -11.98
CA VAL A 147 -8.15 -4.91 -10.56
C VAL A 147 -7.89 -6.35 -10.11
N TRP A 148 -8.79 -7.27 -10.43
CA TRP A 148 -8.63 -8.68 -10.06
C TRP A 148 -7.41 -9.32 -10.71
N ALA A 149 -7.08 -8.96 -11.96
CA ALA A 149 -5.93 -9.50 -12.68
C ALA A 149 -4.60 -9.31 -11.92
N GLU A 150 -4.46 -8.22 -11.17
CA GLU A 150 -3.25 -7.89 -10.38
C GLU A 150 -3.01 -8.89 -9.23
N VAL A 151 -4.09 -9.44 -8.67
CA VAL A 151 -4.05 -10.27 -7.45
C VAL A 151 -4.55 -11.69 -7.65
N ALA A 152 -5.08 -12.03 -8.83
CA ALA A 152 -5.64 -13.35 -9.13
C ALA A 152 -4.65 -14.50 -8.86
N SER A 153 -3.36 -14.26 -9.09
CA SER A 153 -2.30 -15.27 -8.83
C SER A 153 -2.03 -15.54 -7.35
N LEU A 154 -2.65 -14.78 -6.45
CA LEU A 154 -2.55 -14.94 -5.00
C LEU A 154 -3.69 -15.82 -4.44
N ASP A 155 -4.76 -16.03 -5.22
CA ASP A 155 -5.89 -16.86 -4.80
C ASP A 155 -5.45 -18.32 -4.64
N GLY A 156 -5.82 -18.93 -3.51
CA GLY A 156 -5.38 -20.29 -3.16
C GLY A 156 -3.99 -20.39 -2.52
N LEU A 157 -3.26 -19.29 -2.31
CA LEU A 157 -1.97 -19.30 -1.61
C LEU A 157 -2.13 -19.18 -0.09
N PRO A 158 -1.19 -19.75 0.70
CA PRO A 158 -1.21 -19.58 2.16
C PRO A 158 -0.91 -18.13 2.55
N MET A 159 -1.42 -17.69 3.71
CA MET A 159 -1.27 -16.32 4.20
C MET A 159 0.19 -15.85 4.23
N TRP A 160 1.14 -16.71 4.61
CA TRP A 160 2.55 -16.34 4.64
C TRP A 160 3.09 -15.92 3.25
N GLN A 161 2.61 -16.53 2.16
CA GLN A 161 3.01 -16.14 0.80
C GLN A 161 2.40 -14.79 0.41
N ILE A 162 1.15 -14.54 0.80
CA ILE A 162 0.45 -13.29 0.54
C ILE A 162 1.07 -12.15 1.38
N LEU A 163 1.59 -12.44 2.58
CA LEU A 163 2.42 -11.48 3.32
C LEU A 163 3.77 -11.24 2.63
N ALA A 164 4.47 -12.28 2.22
CA ALA A 164 5.81 -12.15 1.66
C ALA A 164 5.83 -11.47 0.27
N ARG A 165 4.82 -11.72 -0.57
CA ARG A 165 4.77 -11.22 -1.95
C ARG A 165 4.25 -9.77 -1.97
N PRO A 166 2.95 -9.47 -1.77
CA PRO A 166 2.44 -8.11 -1.65
C PRO A 166 3.09 -7.23 -0.56
N CYS A 167 3.12 -7.69 0.70
CA CYS A 167 3.45 -6.78 1.80
C CYS A 167 4.96 -6.54 1.98
N VAL A 168 5.81 -7.43 1.46
CA VAL A 168 7.27 -7.32 1.59
C VAL A 168 7.93 -7.08 0.25
N SER A 169 7.77 -8.01 -0.71
CA SER A 169 8.52 -7.96 -1.98
C SER A 169 8.01 -6.83 -2.89
N HIS A 170 6.70 -6.73 -3.07
CA HIS A 170 6.07 -5.69 -3.90
C HIS A 170 6.26 -4.29 -3.32
N VAL A 171 6.11 -4.12 -1.99
CA VAL A 171 6.46 -2.87 -1.31
C VAL A 171 7.90 -2.46 -1.63
N ARG A 172 8.88 -3.37 -1.53
CA ARG A 172 10.29 -3.05 -1.84
C ARG A 172 10.51 -2.65 -3.30
N VAL A 173 9.80 -3.26 -4.25
CA VAL A 173 9.84 -2.86 -5.67
C VAL A 173 9.41 -1.40 -5.79
N HIS A 174 8.28 -1.03 -5.18
CA HIS A 174 7.80 0.35 -5.18
C HIS A 174 8.71 1.33 -4.43
N MET A 175 9.40 0.90 -3.37
CA MET A 175 10.39 1.74 -2.71
C MET A 175 11.58 2.05 -3.63
N GLY A 176 12.01 1.06 -4.44
CA GLY A 176 13.03 1.25 -5.46
C GLY A 176 12.57 2.19 -6.59
N GLU A 177 11.35 2.00 -7.09
CA GLU A 177 10.71 2.91 -8.05
C GLU A 177 10.66 4.34 -7.52
N HIS A 178 10.15 4.51 -6.30
CA HIS A 178 10.08 5.81 -5.63
C HIS A 178 11.45 6.48 -5.53
N ASP A 179 12.48 5.76 -5.10
CA ASP A 179 13.81 6.34 -4.92
C ASP A 179 14.44 6.79 -6.25
N VAL A 180 14.22 6.04 -7.34
CA VAL A 180 14.65 6.45 -8.68
C VAL A 180 13.94 7.74 -9.10
N LEU A 181 12.62 7.81 -8.97
CA LEU A 181 11.84 8.99 -9.38
C LEU A 181 12.12 10.21 -8.50
N TYR A 182 12.26 10.02 -7.20
CA TYR A 182 12.61 11.07 -6.26
C TYR A 182 13.98 11.70 -6.58
N ASN A 183 14.99 10.88 -6.87
CA ASN A 183 16.30 11.37 -7.26
C ASN A 183 16.26 12.09 -8.62
N ALA A 184 15.48 11.58 -9.59
CA ALA A 184 15.30 12.24 -10.88
C ALA A 184 14.62 13.61 -10.72
N LEU A 185 13.59 13.72 -9.89
CA LEU A 185 12.91 14.97 -9.58
C LEU A 185 13.89 16.01 -9.00
N ARG A 186 14.70 15.61 -8.02
CA ARG A 186 15.67 16.52 -7.39
C ARG A 186 16.85 16.90 -8.28
N ALA A 187 17.29 16.01 -9.17
CA ALA A 187 18.33 16.31 -10.15
C ALA A 187 17.85 17.33 -11.20
N GLY A 188 16.54 17.38 -11.48
CA GLY A 188 15.92 18.35 -12.38
C GLY A 188 15.53 19.68 -11.73
N ALA A 189 15.47 19.76 -10.40
CA ALA A 189 15.16 20.99 -9.68
C ALA A 189 16.36 21.96 -9.70
N PRO A 190 16.17 23.25 -10.04
CA PRO A 190 17.27 24.22 -9.94
C PRO A 190 17.74 24.33 -8.49
N SER A 191 19.02 24.10 -8.23
CA SER A 191 19.63 24.35 -6.90
C SER A 191 19.32 25.78 -6.46
N PRO A 192 18.89 26.01 -5.20
CA PRO A 192 18.81 27.35 -4.65
C PRO A 192 20.21 27.97 -4.76
N ARG A 193 20.34 29.07 -5.51
CA ARG A 193 21.58 29.84 -5.52
C ARG A 193 21.79 30.38 -4.10
N GLY A 194 22.86 29.95 -3.45
CA GLY A 194 23.30 30.47 -2.16
C GLY A 194 23.79 31.91 -2.25
#